data_AF-A0A558QYD5-F1
#
_entry.id   AF-A0A558QYD5-F1
#
_cell.length_a   1.000
_cell.length_b   1.000
_cell.length_c   1.000
_cell.angle_alpha   90.00
_cell.angle_beta   90.00
_cell.angle_gamma   90.00
#
_symmetry.space_group_name_H-M   'P 1'
#
loop_
_entity.id
_entity.type
_entity.pdbx_description
1 polymer ?
#
loop_
_entity_poly.entity_id
_entity_poly.type
_entity_poly.pdbx_seq_one_letter_code
_entity_poly.pdbx_strand_id
1 'polypeptide(L)'
;MRICIVIQSDAFRESAGMRIRYDRFRDCLTDPEVTIEAITCAVLIATPKLDHDVYIFCKTFDVGALVLARRIHAAGKVVGQDLFDDYFSQYADSRLERFREWMRDMAPVTRFALCSTPRMVEAVRPYLPGIRIEPVDDPVIGYDPLMVAALAEAKVRRAHESRLIEIAWFGIGDNPYFPVGIADLIACEADLARIERQGWTVRLRIVTNTRPFDGIGAEVLRGLSVAHEFVEWTEQAEREVLTRATVALVPVNGQSFSRAKSMNRAVTALNGGCQVLNIGYPLYDRLDAFLYRDVDTLLADMTAGHCRVRSETMTALTQELWAMANPFESAARFVRQARLALSAPPPPVQGPLCLVHGQNSVMAYHKATMALRGISVATMFTRAGWNFNMRFDVVAGEVRVRLATALASRFMPPLLPGDPIRIGDLDFLELDLAALGVPAFPVPAVQDPGCHARMVDYVDRCCRAAFGPIDLLASDTLPARQALRTVRAAA
;
A
#
# COMPACT_ATOMS: atom_id res chain seq x y z
N MET A 1 0.28 -17.02 19.41
CA MET A 1 0.96 -16.27 18.33
C MET A 1 0.38 -14.88 18.22
N ARG A 2 1.20 -13.84 18.37
CA ARG A 2 0.77 -12.44 18.28
C ARG A 2 1.15 -11.85 16.91
N ILE A 3 0.17 -11.34 16.17
CA ILE A 3 0.35 -10.71 14.86
C ILE A 3 0.13 -9.21 14.99
N CYS A 4 1.11 -8.43 14.53
CA CYS A 4 1.03 -6.98 14.42
C CYS A 4 0.84 -6.57 12.95
N ILE A 5 -0.21 -5.82 12.64
CA ILE A 5 -0.39 -5.12 11.37
C ILE A 5 0.28 -3.76 11.50
N VAL A 6 1.38 -3.56 10.77
CA VAL A 6 2.14 -2.31 10.78
C VAL A 6 1.51 -1.35 9.78
N ILE A 7 0.94 -0.26 10.30
CA ILE A 7 0.20 0.74 9.52
C ILE A 7 0.92 2.10 9.52
N GLN A 8 0.59 2.95 8.55
CA GLN A 8 1.25 4.25 8.37
C GLN A 8 0.83 5.31 9.41
N SER A 9 -0.43 5.29 9.86
CA SER A 9 -0.99 6.32 10.74
C SER A 9 -2.27 5.84 11.44
N ASP A 10 -2.70 6.53 12.48
CA ASP A 10 -3.98 6.22 13.14
C ASP A 10 -5.17 6.53 12.24
N ALA A 11 -5.12 7.56 11.40
CA ALA A 11 -6.14 7.81 10.39
C ALA A 11 -6.31 6.61 9.42
N PHE A 12 -5.25 5.85 9.15
CA PHE A 12 -5.37 4.64 8.34
C PHE A 12 -6.11 3.50 9.07
N ARG A 13 -6.10 3.49 10.40
CA ARG A 13 -6.85 2.52 11.22
C ARG A 13 -8.35 2.60 10.95
N GLU A 14 -8.84 3.81 10.69
CA GLU A 14 -10.24 4.09 10.37
C GLU A 14 -10.57 3.85 8.89
N SER A 15 -9.58 3.49 8.07
CA SER A 15 -9.81 3.24 6.64
C SER A 15 -10.62 1.97 6.40
N ALA A 16 -11.38 1.96 5.31
CA ALA A 16 -12.14 0.79 4.88
C ALA A 16 -11.26 -0.46 4.73
N GLY A 17 -10.00 -0.33 4.28
CA GLY A 17 -9.08 -1.46 4.13
C GLY A 17 -8.74 -2.15 5.47
N MET A 18 -8.58 -1.38 6.55
CA MET A 18 -8.31 -1.93 7.87
C MET A 18 -9.52 -2.68 8.42
N ARG A 19 -10.68 -2.02 8.38
CA ARG A 19 -11.95 -2.57 8.84
C ARG A 19 -12.33 -3.84 8.08
N ILE A 20 -12.33 -3.78 6.75
CA ILE A 20 -12.84 -4.85 5.89
C ILE A 20 -11.94 -6.10 5.97
N ARG A 21 -10.64 -5.95 6.19
CA ARG A 21 -9.73 -7.11 6.21
C ARG A 21 -9.40 -7.55 7.63
N TYR A 22 -8.75 -6.70 8.41
CA TYR A 22 -8.13 -7.15 9.66
C TYR A 22 -9.09 -7.19 10.84
N ASP A 23 -10.02 -6.25 10.95
CA ASP A 23 -11.04 -6.32 12.01
C ASP A 23 -11.95 -7.54 11.77
N ARG A 24 -12.37 -7.76 10.52
CA ARG A 24 -13.12 -8.97 10.15
C ARG A 24 -12.34 -10.26 10.40
N PHE A 25 -11.03 -10.30 10.11
CA PHE A 25 -10.21 -11.46 10.47
C PHE A 25 -10.17 -11.67 11.98
N ARG A 26 -10.02 -10.61 12.77
CA ARG A 26 -10.00 -10.67 14.24
C ARG A 26 -11.30 -11.29 14.78
N ASP A 27 -12.43 -10.85 14.25
CA ASP A 27 -13.76 -11.33 14.65
C ASP A 27 -14.01 -12.80 14.27
N CYS A 28 -13.24 -13.34 13.32
CA CYS A 28 -13.41 -14.68 12.77
C CYS A 28 -12.24 -15.62 13.12
N LEU A 29 -11.38 -15.24 14.05
CA LEU A 29 -10.35 -16.14 14.59
C LEU A 29 -11.00 -17.27 15.39
N THR A 30 -10.67 -18.51 15.03
CA THR A 30 -11.11 -19.70 15.76
C THR A 30 -10.11 -20.16 16.80
N ASP A 31 -8.87 -19.66 16.74
CA ASP A 31 -7.79 -20.03 17.64
C ASP A 31 -7.59 -18.97 18.73
N PRO A 32 -7.86 -19.29 20.01
CA PRO A 32 -7.82 -18.30 21.09
C PRO A 32 -6.40 -17.83 21.43
N GLU A 33 -5.35 -18.53 20.97
CA GLU A 33 -3.96 -18.13 21.20
C GLU A 33 -3.45 -17.16 20.12
N VAL A 34 -4.24 -16.90 19.08
CA VAL A 34 -3.89 -15.97 18.02
C VAL A 34 -4.52 -14.62 18.28
N THR A 35 -3.72 -13.56 18.25
CA THR A 35 -4.21 -12.17 18.34
C THR A 35 -3.73 -11.34 17.18
N ILE A 36 -4.57 -10.40 16.72
CA ILE A 36 -4.26 -9.44 15.65
C ILE A 36 -4.44 -8.02 16.19
N GLU A 37 -3.37 -7.25 16.17
CA GLU A 37 -3.33 -5.85 16.61
C GLU A 37 -2.76 -4.97 15.51
N ALA A 38 -3.28 -3.74 15.35
CA ALA A 38 -2.72 -2.77 14.42
C ALA A 38 -1.95 -1.68 15.18
N ILE A 39 -0.69 -1.45 14.81
CA ILE A 39 0.18 -0.45 15.45
C ILE A 39 0.88 0.37 14.37
N THR A 40 0.99 1.69 14.60
CA THR A 40 1.65 2.58 13.65
C THR A 40 3.16 2.32 13.59
N CYS A 41 3.74 2.51 12.40
CA CYS A 41 5.17 2.39 12.19
C CYS A 41 5.97 3.33 13.11
N ALA A 42 5.47 4.55 13.32
CA ALA A 42 6.11 5.53 14.20
C ALA A 42 6.20 5.06 15.66
N VAL A 43 5.13 4.48 16.19
CA VAL A 43 5.12 3.93 17.55
C VAL A 43 6.12 2.79 17.67
N LEU A 44 6.07 1.82 16.76
CA LEU A 44 6.97 0.66 16.79
C LEU A 44 8.46 1.04 16.66
N ILE A 45 8.77 2.07 15.88
CA ILE A 45 10.13 2.61 15.77
C ILE A 45 10.61 3.13 17.14
N ALA A 46 9.75 3.80 17.89
CA ALA A 46 10.07 4.38 19.19
C ALA A 46 10.06 3.35 20.34
N THR A 47 9.29 2.27 20.23
CA THR A 47 9.18 1.24 21.27
C THR A 47 10.49 0.46 21.39
N PRO A 48 11.11 0.31 22.58
CA PRO A 48 12.38 -0.43 22.73
C PRO A 48 12.26 -1.94 22.53
N LYS A 49 11.11 -2.53 22.85
CA LYS A 49 10.85 -3.97 22.78
C LYS A 49 9.78 -4.29 21.74
N LEU A 50 9.97 -5.40 21.03
CA LEU A 50 9.04 -5.93 20.03
C LEU A 50 8.33 -7.17 20.61
N ASP A 51 7.06 -7.02 20.98
CA ASP A 51 6.30 -8.02 21.73
C ASP A 51 5.50 -9.01 20.86
N HIS A 52 5.46 -8.81 19.55
CA HIS A 52 4.73 -9.67 18.61
C HIS A 52 5.66 -10.69 17.96
N ASP A 53 5.09 -11.74 17.39
CA ASP A 53 5.82 -12.82 16.71
C ASP A 53 5.96 -12.52 15.22
N VAL A 54 4.91 -11.91 14.66
CA VAL A 54 4.76 -11.62 13.22
C VAL A 54 4.37 -10.16 13.04
N TYR A 55 5.04 -9.47 12.13
CA TYR A 55 4.77 -8.09 11.75
C TYR A 55 4.47 -8.02 10.26
N ILE A 56 3.27 -7.56 9.90
CA ILE A 56 2.79 -7.50 8.51
C ILE A 56 2.65 -6.04 8.11
N PHE A 57 3.46 -5.60 7.15
CA PHE A 57 3.48 -4.23 6.66
C PHE A 57 2.33 -3.99 5.68
N CYS A 58 1.46 -3.03 6.01
CA CYS A 58 0.26 -2.68 5.24
C CYS A 58 0.33 -1.22 4.79
N LYS A 59 0.58 -1.00 3.50
CA LYS A 59 0.65 0.33 2.85
C LYS A 59 1.63 1.33 3.51
N THR A 60 2.73 0.85 4.06
CA THR A 60 3.76 1.64 4.76
C THR A 60 4.95 1.94 3.85
N PHE A 61 4.70 2.62 2.73
CA PHE A 61 5.67 2.89 1.66
C PHE A 61 6.68 4.00 1.99
N ASP A 62 7.33 3.90 3.14
CA ASP A 62 8.35 4.84 3.61
C ASP A 62 9.62 4.13 4.10
N VAL A 63 10.69 4.89 4.30
CA VAL A 63 11.98 4.34 4.75
C VAL A 63 11.98 3.94 6.22
N GLY A 64 11.15 4.58 7.05
CA GLY A 64 10.97 4.20 8.45
C GLY A 64 10.49 2.76 8.55
N ALA A 65 9.56 2.36 7.69
CA ALA A 65 9.09 0.99 7.58
C ALA A 65 10.21 0.01 7.19
N LEU A 66 11.09 0.39 6.26
CA LEU A 66 12.24 -0.43 5.86
C LEU A 66 13.24 -0.63 7.00
N VAL A 67 13.53 0.43 7.77
CA VAL A 67 14.40 0.37 8.96
C VAL A 67 13.75 -0.48 10.06
N LEU A 68 12.45 -0.29 10.29
CA LEU A 68 11.68 -1.07 11.26
C LEU A 68 11.66 -2.56 10.89
N ALA A 69 11.47 -2.91 9.62
CA ALA A 69 11.48 -4.29 9.15
C ALA A 69 12.81 -4.98 9.44
N ARG A 70 13.94 -4.30 9.23
CA ARG A 70 15.28 -4.81 9.57
C ARG A 70 15.47 -4.98 11.06
N ARG A 71 14.90 -4.07 11.86
CA ARG A 71 14.87 -4.21 13.32
C ARG A 71 14.09 -5.42 13.79
N ILE A 72 12.91 -5.63 13.23
CA ILE A 72 12.06 -6.81 13.50
C ILE A 72 12.80 -8.08 13.12
N HIS A 73 13.40 -8.11 11.92
CA HIS A 73 14.17 -9.24 11.43
C HIS A 73 15.39 -9.55 12.32
N ALA A 74 16.18 -8.53 12.69
CA ALA A 74 17.33 -8.68 13.59
C ALA A 74 16.93 -9.16 15.00
N ALA A 75 15.69 -8.90 15.43
CA ALA A 75 15.11 -9.43 16.66
C ALA A 75 14.58 -10.88 16.51
N GLY A 76 14.80 -11.54 15.37
CA GLY A 76 14.37 -12.91 15.11
C GLY A 76 12.87 -13.06 14.84
N LYS A 77 12.17 -11.96 14.57
CA LYS A 77 10.71 -11.95 14.33
C LYS A 77 10.39 -12.08 12.84
N VAL A 78 9.16 -12.46 12.52
CA VAL A 78 8.71 -12.58 11.12
C VAL A 78 8.33 -11.21 10.59
N VAL A 79 8.82 -10.89 9.39
CA VAL A 79 8.36 -9.77 8.57
C VAL A 79 7.54 -10.32 7.41
N GLY A 80 6.30 -9.84 7.27
CA GLY A 80 5.43 -10.08 6.13
C GLY A 80 4.95 -8.76 5.50
N GLN A 81 4.31 -8.86 4.34
CA GLN A 81 3.71 -7.72 3.65
C GLN A 81 2.25 -8.05 3.28
N ASP A 82 1.35 -7.07 3.27
CA ASP A 82 0.00 -7.23 2.71
C ASP A 82 -0.31 -6.12 1.69
N LEU A 83 -0.64 -6.54 0.47
CA LEU A 83 -0.64 -5.70 -0.73
C LEU A 83 -2.05 -5.63 -1.36
N PHE A 84 -2.60 -4.42 -1.45
CA PHE A 84 -4.01 -4.21 -1.86
C PHE A 84 -4.18 -3.50 -3.21
N ASP A 85 -3.28 -2.56 -3.50
CA ASP A 85 -3.39 -1.64 -4.64
C ASP A 85 -2.21 -1.85 -5.59
N ASP A 86 -2.50 -1.96 -6.90
CA ASP A 86 -1.46 -2.16 -7.90
C ASP A 86 -0.81 -0.84 -8.30
N TYR A 87 0.19 -0.45 -7.51
CA TYR A 87 1.13 0.62 -7.82
C TYR A 87 2.39 0.11 -8.56
N PHE A 88 2.41 -1.15 -8.97
CA PHE A 88 3.64 -1.86 -9.34
C PHE A 88 3.72 -2.19 -10.83
N SER A 89 2.58 -2.41 -11.49
CA SER A 89 2.53 -2.85 -12.89
C SER A 89 2.75 -1.73 -13.92
N GLN A 90 2.62 -0.45 -13.55
CA GLN A 90 2.85 0.67 -14.47
C GLN A 90 4.33 1.10 -14.46
N TYR A 91 5.16 0.32 -15.13
CA TYR A 91 6.61 0.51 -15.21
C TYR A 91 7.03 1.85 -15.85
N ALA A 92 6.25 2.34 -16.81
CA ALA A 92 6.55 3.59 -17.51
C ALA A 92 6.27 4.85 -16.67
N ASP A 93 5.52 4.74 -15.58
CA ASP A 93 5.25 5.86 -14.68
C ASP A 93 6.36 5.96 -13.61
N SER A 94 7.19 6.99 -13.74
CA SER A 94 8.30 7.27 -12.81
C SER A 94 7.81 7.68 -11.43
N ARG A 95 6.59 8.21 -11.29
CA ARG A 95 5.98 8.57 -9.99
C ARG A 95 5.79 7.33 -9.11
N LEU A 96 5.57 6.18 -9.74
CA LEU A 96 5.34 4.89 -9.10
C LEU A 96 6.62 4.11 -8.78
N GLU A 97 7.78 4.53 -9.28
CA GLU A 97 9.05 3.81 -9.07
C GLU A 97 9.37 3.64 -7.59
N ARG A 98 9.06 4.64 -6.76
CA ARG A 98 9.25 4.58 -5.31
C ARG A 98 8.61 3.35 -4.64
N PHE A 99 7.45 2.90 -5.14
CA PHE A 99 6.76 1.74 -4.59
C PHE A 99 7.48 0.45 -4.98
N ARG A 100 7.95 0.36 -6.23
CA ARG A 100 8.76 -0.75 -6.73
C ARG A 100 10.10 -0.82 -6.00
N GLU A 101 10.75 0.31 -5.77
CA GLU A 101 11.97 0.40 -4.97
C GLU A 101 11.74 -0.06 -3.54
N TRP A 102 10.69 0.46 -2.89
CA TRP A 102 10.34 0.04 -1.54
C TRP A 102 10.12 -1.48 -1.45
N MET A 103 9.41 -2.08 -2.40
CA MET A 103 9.20 -3.53 -2.43
C MET A 103 10.50 -4.31 -2.48
N ARG A 104 11.42 -3.89 -3.35
CA ARG A 104 12.71 -4.55 -3.53
C ARG A 104 13.64 -4.33 -2.33
N ASP A 105 13.57 -3.17 -1.67
CA ASP A 105 14.32 -2.90 -0.43
C ASP A 105 13.74 -3.65 0.77
N MET A 106 12.45 -3.99 0.74
CA MET A 106 11.76 -4.78 1.76
C MET A 106 11.97 -6.29 1.56
N ALA A 107 12.19 -6.74 0.32
CA ALA A 107 12.31 -8.14 -0.05
C ALA A 107 13.35 -8.93 0.78
N PRO A 108 14.58 -8.42 1.05
CA PRO A 108 15.62 -9.18 1.76
C PRO A 108 15.22 -9.64 3.16
N VAL A 109 14.29 -8.95 3.82
CA VAL A 109 13.82 -9.28 5.17
C VAL A 109 12.43 -9.91 5.18
N THR A 110 11.74 -9.95 4.05
CA THR A 110 10.36 -10.45 3.94
C THR A 110 10.33 -11.97 3.86
N ARG A 111 9.56 -12.61 4.74
CA ARG A 111 9.36 -14.07 4.73
C ARG A 111 8.16 -14.52 3.91
N PHE A 112 7.12 -13.69 3.84
CA PHE A 112 5.92 -13.96 3.05
C PHE A 112 5.22 -12.66 2.67
N ALA A 113 4.39 -12.72 1.65
CA ALA A 113 3.47 -11.66 1.30
C ALA A 113 2.05 -12.20 1.17
N LEU A 114 1.10 -11.32 1.45
CA LEU A 114 -0.31 -11.48 1.24
C LEU A 114 -0.75 -10.46 0.21
N CYS A 115 -1.82 -10.77 -0.50
CA CYS A 115 -2.46 -9.81 -1.37
C CYS A 115 -3.95 -10.07 -1.48
N SER A 116 -4.68 -9.12 -2.05
CA SER A 116 -6.13 -9.20 -2.20
C SER A 116 -6.58 -10.08 -3.38
N THR A 117 -5.75 -10.28 -4.40
CA THR A 117 -6.16 -10.96 -5.64
C THR A 117 -5.01 -11.74 -6.31
N PRO A 118 -5.31 -12.78 -7.10
CA PRO A 118 -4.30 -13.45 -7.94
C PRO A 118 -3.59 -12.48 -8.91
N ARG A 119 -4.31 -11.49 -9.43
CA ARG A 119 -3.71 -10.47 -10.31
C ARG A 119 -2.64 -9.65 -9.59
N MET A 120 -2.83 -9.36 -8.31
CA MET A 120 -1.79 -8.70 -7.51
C MET A 120 -0.56 -9.59 -7.37
N VAL A 121 -0.72 -10.91 -7.23
CA VAL A 121 0.42 -11.85 -7.19
C VAL A 121 1.30 -11.68 -8.43
N GLU A 122 0.70 -11.61 -9.62
CA GLU A 122 1.41 -11.37 -10.88
C GLU A 122 2.13 -10.03 -10.88
N ALA A 123 1.44 -8.97 -10.46
CA ALA A 123 1.98 -7.60 -10.42
C ALA A 123 3.22 -7.49 -9.54
N VAL A 124 3.24 -8.19 -8.40
CA VAL A 124 4.31 -8.04 -7.39
C VAL A 124 5.41 -9.10 -7.49
N ARG A 125 5.19 -10.19 -8.23
CA ARG A 125 6.13 -11.30 -8.39
C ARG A 125 7.55 -10.86 -8.81
N PRO A 126 7.74 -9.90 -9.74
CA PRO A 126 9.08 -9.47 -10.15
C PRO A 126 9.90 -8.82 -9.02
N TYR A 127 9.25 -8.34 -7.96
CA TYR A 127 9.90 -7.64 -6.84
C TYR A 127 10.12 -8.54 -5.62
N LEU A 128 9.45 -9.68 -5.58
CA LEU A 128 9.50 -10.65 -4.48
C LEU A 128 9.87 -12.06 -5.01
N PRO A 129 11.03 -12.22 -5.69
CA PRO A 129 11.45 -13.51 -6.21
C PRO A 129 11.68 -14.50 -5.06
N GLY A 130 11.16 -15.72 -5.22
CA GLY A 130 11.30 -16.79 -4.21
C GLY A 130 10.46 -16.62 -2.94
N ILE A 131 9.84 -15.45 -2.72
CA ILE A 131 8.98 -15.21 -1.56
C ILE A 131 7.58 -15.77 -1.86
N ARG A 132 7.00 -16.49 -0.90
CA ARG A 132 5.62 -16.95 -1.00
C ARG A 132 4.66 -15.75 -0.97
N ILE A 133 3.79 -15.67 -1.97
CA ILE A 133 2.75 -14.64 -2.06
C ILE A 133 1.41 -15.36 -2.11
N GLU A 134 0.58 -15.17 -1.10
CA GLU A 134 -0.73 -15.83 -1.00
C GLU A 134 -1.85 -14.81 -1.28
N PRO A 135 -2.75 -15.08 -2.24
CA PRO A 135 -3.98 -14.32 -2.35
C PRO A 135 -4.93 -14.72 -1.20
N VAL A 136 -5.35 -13.72 -0.44
CA VAL A 136 -6.36 -13.84 0.60
C VAL A 136 -7.46 -12.86 0.26
N ASP A 137 -8.64 -13.39 -0.02
CA ASP A 137 -9.81 -12.58 -0.30
C ASP A 137 -10.24 -11.80 0.94
N ASP A 138 -10.92 -10.68 0.71
CA ASP A 138 -11.47 -9.89 1.80
C ASP A 138 -12.74 -10.56 2.33
N PRO A 139 -12.84 -10.80 3.64
CA PRO A 139 -13.91 -11.60 4.23
C PRO A 139 -15.24 -10.84 4.21
N VAL A 140 -16.35 -11.56 4.02
CA VAL A 140 -17.71 -11.00 4.12
C VAL A 140 -18.30 -11.29 5.49
N ILE A 141 -18.76 -10.25 6.19
CA ILE A 141 -19.44 -10.35 7.49
C ILE A 141 -20.83 -9.74 7.40
N GLY A 142 -21.77 -10.31 8.15
CA GLY A 142 -23.14 -9.80 8.26
C GLY A 142 -23.99 -10.06 7.01
N TYR A 143 -23.67 -11.12 6.27
CA TYR A 143 -24.49 -11.57 5.15
C TYR A 143 -25.63 -12.45 5.64
N ASP A 144 -26.86 -12.01 5.41
CA ASP A 144 -28.08 -12.77 5.62
C ASP A 144 -28.85 -12.84 4.28
N PRO A 145 -28.94 -14.02 3.65
CA PRO A 145 -29.56 -14.15 2.32
C PRO A 145 -31.05 -13.78 2.32
N LEU A 146 -31.78 -13.99 3.42
CA LEU A 146 -33.20 -13.66 3.50
C LEU A 146 -33.39 -12.15 3.59
N MET A 147 -32.58 -11.49 4.42
CA MET A 147 -32.60 -10.03 4.53
C MET A 147 -32.20 -9.37 3.21
N VAL A 148 -31.15 -9.86 2.55
CA VAL A 148 -30.68 -9.35 1.26
C VAL A 148 -31.76 -9.47 0.19
N ALA A 149 -32.42 -10.62 0.06
CA ALA A 149 -33.52 -10.81 -0.87
C ALA A 149 -34.69 -9.85 -0.60
N ALA A 150 -35.14 -9.78 0.66
CA ALA A 150 -36.25 -8.91 1.04
C ALA A 150 -35.97 -7.42 0.75
N LEU A 151 -34.75 -6.97 1.02
CA LEU A 151 -34.31 -5.61 0.68
C LEU A 151 -34.31 -5.38 -0.83
N ALA A 152 -33.71 -6.29 -1.60
CA ALA A 152 -33.61 -6.17 -3.05
C ALA A 152 -35.00 -6.07 -3.71
N GLU A 153 -35.92 -6.96 -3.35
CA GLU A 153 -37.29 -6.96 -3.88
C GLU A 153 -38.07 -5.72 -3.47
N ALA A 154 -37.96 -5.28 -2.21
CA ALA A 154 -38.62 -4.06 -1.76
C ALA A 154 -38.14 -2.81 -2.51
N LYS A 155 -36.85 -2.74 -2.82
CA LYS A 155 -36.24 -1.64 -3.59
C LYS A 155 -36.65 -1.65 -5.05
N VAL A 156 -36.66 -2.83 -5.69
CA VAL A 156 -37.10 -2.96 -7.09
C VAL A 156 -38.58 -2.61 -7.22
N ARG A 157 -39.43 -3.12 -6.32
CA ARG A 157 -40.87 -2.78 -6.28
C ARG A 157 -41.08 -1.27 -6.13
N ARG A 158 -40.42 -0.63 -5.16
CA ARG A 158 -40.50 0.83 -4.95
C ARG A 158 -40.06 1.59 -6.20
N ALA A 159 -38.95 1.19 -6.81
CA ALA A 159 -38.45 1.83 -8.02
C ALA A 159 -39.46 1.71 -9.17
N HIS A 160 -40.03 0.52 -9.36
CA HIS A 160 -41.04 0.25 -10.38
C HIS A 160 -42.29 1.11 -10.20
N GLU A 161 -42.86 1.16 -8.98
CA GLU A 161 -44.07 1.93 -8.65
C GLU A 161 -43.88 3.44 -8.82
N SER A 162 -42.71 3.96 -8.43
CA SER A 162 -42.42 5.40 -8.47
C SER A 162 -41.75 5.88 -9.75
N ARG A 163 -41.33 4.95 -10.62
CA ARG A 163 -40.44 5.22 -11.77
C ARG A 163 -39.16 5.98 -11.39
N LEU A 164 -38.69 5.82 -10.15
CA LEU A 164 -37.48 6.45 -9.61
C LEU A 164 -36.45 5.38 -9.29
N ILE A 165 -35.24 5.52 -9.84
CA ILE A 165 -34.09 4.69 -9.50
C ILE A 165 -33.14 5.50 -8.62
N GLU A 166 -33.03 5.08 -7.36
CA GLU A 166 -32.00 5.57 -6.45
C GLU A 166 -30.70 4.83 -6.72
N ILE A 167 -29.68 5.57 -7.19
CA ILE A 167 -28.36 5.05 -7.52
C ILE A 167 -27.35 5.48 -6.45
N ALA A 168 -26.55 4.54 -5.97
CA ALA A 168 -25.41 4.81 -5.10
C ALA A 168 -24.09 4.65 -5.85
N TRP A 169 -23.19 5.60 -5.66
CA TRP A 169 -21.77 5.42 -5.89
C TRP A 169 -21.03 5.69 -4.58
N PHE A 170 -20.14 4.78 -4.17
CA PHE A 170 -19.42 4.91 -2.90
C PHE A 170 -17.97 4.45 -3.00
N GLY A 171 -17.08 5.11 -2.28
CA GLY A 171 -15.65 4.78 -2.22
C GLY A 171 -14.76 6.02 -2.14
N ILE A 172 -13.45 5.83 -2.26
CA ILE A 172 -12.48 6.94 -2.35
C ILE A 172 -12.59 7.58 -3.74
N GLY A 173 -12.79 8.89 -3.76
CA GLY A 173 -13.12 9.67 -4.96
C GLY A 173 -11.90 10.08 -5.79
N ASP A 174 -10.71 9.98 -5.21
CA ASP A 174 -9.45 10.40 -5.82
C ASP A 174 -8.36 9.32 -5.73
N ASN A 175 -7.40 9.41 -6.64
CA ASN A 175 -6.10 8.76 -6.50
C ASN A 175 -5.00 9.69 -7.03
N PRO A 176 -3.87 9.82 -6.32
CA PRO A 176 -2.80 10.73 -6.75
C PRO A 176 -2.08 10.32 -8.05
N TYR A 177 -2.23 9.07 -8.52
CA TYR A 177 -1.52 8.56 -9.69
C TYR A 177 -2.43 8.21 -10.86
N PHE A 178 -3.65 7.76 -10.57
CA PHE A 178 -4.57 7.21 -11.56
C PHE A 178 -5.85 8.04 -11.66
N PRO A 179 -6.40 8.26 -12.87
CA PRO A 179 -7.73 8.81 -13.03
C PRO A 179 -8.77 7.73 -12.69
N VAL A 180 -9.06 7.56 -11.39
CA VAL A 180 -10.09 6.65 -10.87
C VAL A 180 -11.04 7.40 -9.94
N GLY A 181 -12.09 6.73 -9.49
CA GLY A 181 -12.99 7.28 -8.48
C GLY A 181 -14.09 8.10 -9.15
N ILE A 182 -14.11 9.41 -8.88
CA ILE A 182 -15.08 10.32 -9.52
C ILE A 182 -14.87 10.39 -11.04
N ALA A 183 -13.64 10.26 -11.52
CA ALA A 183 -13.35 10.19 -12.96
C ALA A 183 -14.06 8.99 -13.62
N ASP A 184 -14.08 7.83 -12.96
CA ASP A 184 -14.78 6.63 -13.45
C ASP A 184 -16.30 6.82 -13.41
N LEU A 185 -16.82 7.52 -12.40
CA LEU A 185 -18.25 7.82 -12.29
C LEU A 185 -18.73 8.70 -13.46
N ILE A 186 -17.96 9.70 -13.84
CA ILE A 186 -18.33 10.62 -14.93
C ILE A 186 -18.24 9.97 -16.29
N ALA A 187 -17.31 9.02 -16.47
CA ALA A 187 -17.29 8.19 -17.67
C ALA A 187 -18.61 7.42 -17.89
N CYS A 188 -19.43 7.24 -16.85
CA CYS A 188 -20.75 6.63 -16.93
C CYS A 188 -21.91 7.63 -17.11
N GLU A 189 -21.65 8.92 -17.38
CA GLU A 189 -22.72 9.91 -17.61
C GLU A 189 -23.69 9.46 -18.71
N ALA A 190 -23.17 8.94 -19.82
CA ALA A 190 -23.99 8.51 -20.95
C ALA A 190 -24.93 7.34 -20.58
N ASP A 191 -24.51 6.49 -19.64
CA ASP A 191 -25.30 5.39 -19.09
C ASP A 191 -26.38 5.91 -18.13
N LEU A 192 -26.04 6.87 -17.27
CA LEU A 192 -26.99 7.54 -16.38
C LEU A 192 -28.08 8.29 -17.19
N ALA A 193 -27.68 9.05 -18.21
CA ALA A 193 -28.60 9.74 -19.11
C ALA A 193 -29.45 8.75 -19.94
N ARG A 194 -28.93 7.55 -20.24
CA ARG A 194 -29.70 6.49 -20.93
C ARG A 194 -30.85 6.01 -20.06
N ILE A 195 -30.64 5.86 -18.75
CA ILE A 195 -31.71 5.49 -17.81
C ILE A 195 -32.86 6.53 -17.88
N GLU A 196 -32.52 7.82 -17.88
CA GLU A 196 -33.52 8.89 -17.98
C GLU A 196 -34.27 8.90 -19.32
N ARG A 197 -33.56 8.68 -20.43
CA ARG A 197 -34.19 8.56 -21.77
C ARG A 197 -35.17 7.39 -21.87
N GLN A 198 -35.04 6.36 -21.05
CA GLN A 198 -35.99 5.24 -20.98
C GLN A 198 -37.17 5.50 -20.02
N GLY A 199 -37.37 6.75 -19.61
CA GLY A 199 -38.53 7.17 -18.83
C GLY A 199 -38.43 6.81 -17.35
N TRP A 200 -37.21 6.70 -16.82
CA TRP A 200 -36.96 6.57 -15.38
C TRP A 200 -36.41 7.89 -14.84
N THR A 201 -36.76 8.27 -13.62
CA THR A 201 -36.07 9.36 -12.92
C THR A 201 -34.84 8.80 -12.23
N VAL A 202 -33.69 9.48 -12.32
CA VAL A 202 -32.46 9.07 -11.62
C VAL A 202 -32.17 10.00 -10.45
N ARG A 203 -31.81 9.42 -9.30
CA ARG A 203 -31.20 10.16 -8.19
C ARG A 203 -29.91 9.48 -7.77
N LEU A 204 -28.78 10.16 -7.96
CA LEU A 204 -27.45 9.66 -7.65
C LEU A 204 -26.96 10.18 -6.30
N ARG A 205 -26.62 9.30 -5.37
CA ARG A 205 -25.88 9.66 -4.15
C ARG A 205 -24.43 9.22 -4.25
N ILE A 206 -23.52 10.16 -4.03
CA ILE A 206 -22.07 9.99 -4.13
C ILE A 206 -21.49 10.05 -2.72
N VAL A 207 -21.12 8.88 -2.17
CA VAL A 207 -20.54 8.76 -0.83
C VAL A 207 -19.02 8.66 -0.91
N THR A 208 -18.32 9.74 -0.60
CA THR A 208 -16.86 9.81 -0.81
C THR A 208 -16.12 10.76 0.12
N ASN A 209 -14.79 10.70 0.14
CA ASN A 209 -13.97 11.67 0.88
C ASN A 209 -14.04 13.07 0.24
N THR A 210 -13.69 14.10 1.00
CA THR A 210 -13.78 15.52 0.56
C THR A 210 -12.67 15.95 -0.39
N ARG A 211 -11.49 15.31 -0.33
CA ARG A 211 -10.31 15.68 -1.15
C ARG A 211 -10.53 15.89 -2.65
N PRO A 212 -11.37 15.10 -3.37
CA PRO A 212 -11.63 15.35 -4.78
C PRO A 212 -12.17 16.77 -5.03
N PHE A 213 -12.83 17.39 -4.05
CA PHE A 213 -13.51 18.68 -4.19
C PHE A 213 -12.68 19.89 -3.77
N ASP A 214 -11.45 19.71 -3.27
CA ASP A 214 -10.55 20.81 -2.88
C ASP A 214 -9.98 21.58 -4.10
N GLY A 215 -10.55 21.40 -5.29
CA GLY A 215 -10.12 22.00 -6.55
C GLY A 215 -11.09 21.69 -7.71
N ILE A 216 -10.55 21.28 -8.87
CA ILE A 216 -11.31 21.03 -10.11
C ILE A 216 -12.44 19.99 -9.94
N GLY A 217 -12.36 19.09 -8.96
CA GLY A 217 -13.33 18.00 -8.83
C GLY A 217 -14.77 18.42 -8.51
N ALA A 218 -14.99 19.61 -7.96
CA ALA A 218 -16.35 20.16 -7.82
C ALA A 218 -16.96 20.55 -9.19
N GLU A 219 -16.13 21.02 -10.12
CA GLU A 219 -16.57 21.33 -11.50
C GLU A 219 -16.82 20.05 -12.29
N VAL A 220 -16.06 19.01 -12.00
CA VAL A 220 -16.13 17.69 -12.64
C VAL A 220 -17.50 17.04 -12.39
N LEU A 221 -18.11 17.21 -11.20
CA LEU A 221 -19.49 16.77 -10.97
C LEU A 221 -20.55 17.55 -11.75
N ARG A 222 -20.29 18.79 -12.19
CA ARG A 222 -21.22 19.53 -13.07
C ARG A 222 -21.40 18.86 -14.43
N GLY A 223 -20.49 17.96 -14.80
CA GLY A 223 -20.62 17.15 -16.01
C GLY A 223 -21.75 16.11 -15.93
N LEU A 224 -22.27 15.79 -14.73
CA LEU A 224 -23.37 14.85 -14.58
C LEU A 224 -24.72 15.54 -14.85
N SER A 225 -25.47 15.05 -15.84
CA SER A 225 -26.79 15.58 -16.18
C SER A 225 -27.88 15.21 -15.15
N VAL A 226 -27.65 14.15 -14.38
CA VAL A 226 -28.64 13.61 -13.44
C VAL A 226 -28.61 14.32 -12.09
N ALA A 227 -29.76 14.34 -11.41
CA ALA A 227 -29.84 14.84 -10.04
C ALA A 227 -28.91 14.06 -9.11
N HIS A 228 -28.00 14.76 -8.45
CA HIS A 228 -27.01 14.13 -7.58
C HIS A 228 -26.79 14.87 -6.26
N GLU A 229 -26.37 14.11 -5.25
CA GLU A 229 -26.04 14.60 -3.91
C GLU A 229 -24.69 14.02 -3.49
N PHE A 230 -23.83 14.87 -2.95
CA PHE A 230 -22.58 14.47 -2.31
C PHE A 230 -22.80 14.25 -0.82
N VAL A 231 -22.29 13.14 -0.30
CA VAL A 231 -22.27 12.81 1.13
C VAL A 231 -20.84 12.46 1.51
N GLU A 232 -20.30 13.11 2.54
CA GLU A 232 -18.98 12.76 3.05
C GLU A 232 -18.97 11.32 3.56
N TRP A 233 -17.93 10.57 3.19
CA TRP A 233 -17.83 9.17 3.52
C TRP A 233 -17.67 8.98 5.03
N THR A 234 -18.61 8.23 5.59
CA THR A 234 -18.52 7.57 6.88
C THR A 234 -19.09 6.16 6.70
N GLU A 235 -18.76 5.23 7.60
CA GLU A 235 -19.37 3.89 7.55
C GLU A 235 -20.90 3.96 7.67
N GLN A 236 -21.41 4.89 8.48
CA GLN A 236 -22.84 5.13 8.63
C GLN A 236 -23.45 5.64 7.32
N ALA A 237 -22.86 6.65 6.67
CA ALA A 237 -23.35 7.19 5.41
C ALA A 237 -23.34 6.14 4.28
N GLU A 238 -22.28 5.34 4.19
CA GLU A 238 -22.19 4.21 3.25
C GLU A 238 -23.36 3.24 3.46
N ARG A 239 -23.61 2.84 4.71
CA ARG A 239 -24.70 1.91 5.07
C ARG A 239 -26.09 2.50 4.78
N GLU A 240 -26.31 3.76 5.14
CA GLU A 240 -27.59 4.45 4.92
C GLU A 240 -27.92 4.57 3.43
N VAL A 241 -26.94 4.99 2.62
CA VAL A 241 -27.12 5.13 1.18
C VAL A 241 -27.35 3.77 0.53
N LEU A 242 -26.58 2.74 0.89
CA LEU A 242 -26.76 1.39 0.36
C LEU A 242 -28.07 0.75 0.80
N THR A 243 -28.58 1.04 2.00
CA THR A 243 -29.91 0.55 2.44
C THR A 243 -31.04 1.15 1.60
N ARG A 244 -30.86 2.36 1.07
CA ARG A 244 -31.89 3.05 0.26
C ARG A 244 -31.78 2.75 -1.23
N ALA A 245 -30.56 2.74 -1.76
CA ALA A 245 -30.32 2.64 -3.19
C ALA A 245 -30.84 1.34 -3.80
N THR A 246 -31.52 1.46 -4.94
CA THR A 246 -31.95 0.33 -5.77
C THR A 246 -30.75 -0.25 -6.51
N VAL A 247 -29.88 0.63 -7.03
CA VAL A 247 -28.73 0.27 -7.84
C VAL A 247 -27.46 0.82 -7.21
N ALA A 248 -26.40 0.02 -7.15
CA ALA A 248 -25.04 0.50 -6.90
C ALA A 248 -24.27 0.55 -8.22
N LEU A 249 -23.79 1.73 -8.60
CA LEU A 249 -22.96 1.94 -9.78
C LEU A 249 -21.49 1.73 -9.39
N VAL A 250 -20.86 0.69 -9.96
CA VAL A 250 -19.48 0.32 -9.66
C VAL A 250 -18.67 0.30 -10.96
N PRO A 251 -18.25 1.47 -11.47
CA PRO A 251 -17.50 1.56 -12.71
C PRO A 251 -16.06 1.07 -12.51
N VAL A 252 -15.52 0.42 -13.54
CA VAL A 252 -14.13 -0.07 -13.55
C VAL A 252 -13.51 0.22 -14.92
N ASN A 253 -12.56 1.14 -15.02
CA ASN A 253 -11.97 1.50 -16.32
C ASN A 253 -10.87 0.54 -16.85
N GLY A 254 -10.51 -0.49 -16.08
CA GLY A 254 -9.58 -1.51 -16.53
C GLY A 254 -8.12 -1.08 -16.64
N GLN A 255 -7.68 0.00 -16.00
CA GLN A 255 -6.25 0.24 -15.82
C GLN A 255 -5.65 -0.70 -14.77
N SER A 256 -4.33 -0.84 -14.73
CA SER A 256 -3.61 -1.77 -13.82
C SER A 256 -4.08 -1.68 -12.37
N PHE A 257 -4.19 -0.44 -11.84
CA PHE A 257 -4.66 -0.17 -10.49
C PHE A 257 -6.03 -0.78 -10.19
N SER A 258 -6.94 -0.70 -11.16
CA SER A 258 -8.32 -1.18 -11.04
C SER A 258 -8.43 -2.69 -11.23
N ARG A 259 -7.59 -3.29 -12.10
CA ARG A 259 -7.62 -4.74 -12.39
C ARG A 259 -7.23 -5.63 -11.22
N ALA A 260 -6.50 -5.10 -10.25
CA ALA A 260 -6.03 -5.86 -9.08
C ALA A 260 -6.90 -5.66 -7.83
N LYS A 261 -7.98 -4.88 -7.92
CA LYS A 261 -8.86 -4.58 -6.78
C LYS A 261 -9.66 -5.80 -6.35
N SER A 262 -9.96 -5.87 -5.05
CA SER A 262 -10.84 -6.90 -4.50
C SER A 262 -12.31 -6.65 -4.84
N MET A 263 -13.13 -7.63 -4.51
CA MET A 263 -14.57 -7.65 -4.78
C MET A 263 -15.40 -6.83 -3.77
N ASN A 264 -14.75 -6.12 -2.83
CA ASN A 264 -15.41 -5.44 -1.71
C ASN A 264 -16.56 -4.53 -2.11
N ARG A 265 -16.38 -3.70 -3.15
CA ARG A 265 -17.45 -2.76 -3.55
C ARG A 265 -18.69 -3.49 -4.05
N ALA A 266 -18.51 -4.47 -4.92
CA ALA A 266 -19.62 -5.26 -5.45
C ALA A 266 -20.30 -6.04 -4.32
N VAL A 267 -19.53 -6.73 -3.47
CA VAL A 267 -20.09 -7.54 -2.39
C VAL A 267 -20.76 -6.69 -1.31
N THR A 268 -20.18 -5.55 -0.92
CA THR A 268 -20.83 -4.61 0.02
C THR A 268 -22.15 -4.10 -0.55
N ALA A 269 -22.23 -3.79 -1.85
CA ALA A 269 -23.48 -3.38 -2.49
C ALA A 269 -24.54 -4.50 -2.53
N LEU A 270 -24.13 -5.72 -2.88
CA LEU A 270 -25.00 -6.90 -2.86
C LEU A 270 -25.53 -7.17 -1.46
N ASN A 271 -24.69 -7.05 -0.41
CA ASN A 271 -25.12 -7.23 0.97
C ASN A 271 -26.11 -6.14 1.43
N GLY A 272 -26.07 -4.96 0.81
CA GLY A 272 -27.10 -3.94 0.99
C GLY A 272 -28.41 -4.23 0.24
N GLY A 273 -28.53 -5.36 -0.47
CA GLY A 273 -29.66 -5.67 -1.34
C GLY A 273 -29.77 -4.75 -2.56
N CYS A 274 -28.65 -4.21 -3.04
CA CYS A 274 -28.65 -3.42 -4.28
C CYS A 274 -28.55 -4.36 -5.50
N GLN A 275 -29.17 -3.98 -6.60
CA GLN A 275 -28.70 -4.42 -7.91
C GLN A 275 -27.35 -3.75 -8.18
N VAL A 276 -26.40 -4.43 -8.81
CA VAL A 276 -25.08 -3.83 -9.09
C VAL A 276 -24.92 -3.62 -10.58
N LEU A 277 -24.67 -2.38 -10.98
CA LEU A 277 -24.32 -2.01 -12.35
C LEU A 277 -22.81 -1.81 -12.43
N ASN A 278 -22.11 -2.79 -12.98
CA ASN A 278 -20.66 -2.83 -13.14
C ASN A 278 -20.28 -2.54 -14.60
N ILE A 279 -19.93 -1.30 -14.89
CA ILE A 279 -19.62 -0.83 -16.25
C ILE A 279 -18.11 -0.85 -16.49
N GLY A 280 -17.70 -1.29 -17.69
CA GLY A 280 -16.30 -1.27 -18.13
C GLY A 280 -15.61 -2.62 -18.00
N TYR A 281 -14.46 -2.67 -17.34
CA TYR A 281 -13.62 -3.87 -17.23
C TYR A 281 -14.30 -4.97 -16.39
N PRO A 282 -14.18 -6.24 -16.82
CA PRO A 282 -14.74 -7.41 -16.15
C PRO A 282 -13.91 -7.78 -14.91
N LEU A 283 -14.00 -6.98 -13.84
CA LEU A 283 -13.27 -7.21 -12.58
C LEU A 283 -13.95 -8.27 -11.69
N TYR A 284 -15.26 -8.41 -11.83
CA TYR A 284 -16.12 -9.15 -10.91
C TYR A 284 -16.77 -10.38 -11.56
N ASP A 285 -16.09 -11.00 -12.53
CA ASP A 285 -16.69 -12.03 -13.40
C ASP A 285 -17.22 -13.24 -12.64
N ARG A 286 -16.62 -13.56 -11.50
CA ARG A 286 -17.10 -14.59 -10.57
C ARG A 286 -18.53 -14.33 -10.06
N LEU A 287 -18.95 -13.07 -10.07
CA LEU A 287 -20.28 -12.62 -9.67
C LEU A 287 -21.16 -12.27 -10.88
N ASP A 288 -20.75 -12.48 -12.13
CA ASP A 288 -21.45 -11.96 -13.31
C ASP A 288 -22.94 -12.33 -13.35
N ALA A 289 -23.31 -13.53 -12.88
CA ALA A 289 -24.71 -13.95 -12.77
C ALA A 289 -25.59 -13.03 -11.89
N PHE A 290 -24.97 -12.23 -11.03
CA PHE A 290 -25.59 -11.34 -10.05
C PHE A 290 -25.38 -9.84 -10.35
N LEU A 291 -24.59 -9.49 -11.38
CA LEU A 291 -24.25 -8.11 -11.73
C LEU A 291 -24.75 -7.76 -13.12
N TYR A 292 -25.08 -6.50 -13.37
CA TYR A 292 -25.38 -5.99 -14.71
C TYR A 292 -24.15 -5.34 -15.32
N ARG A 293 -23.98 -5.51 -16.63
CA ARG A 293 -22.86 -4.95 -17.40
C ARG A 293 -23.27 -3.78 -18.29
N ASP A 294 -24.57 -3.64 -18.51
CA ASP A 294 -25.19 -2.59 -19.31
C ASP A 294 -26.55 -2.19 -18.71
N VAL A 295 -26.95 -0.96 -19.02
CA VAL A 295 -28.19 -0.35 -18.55
C VAL A 295 -29.42 -1.04 -19.13
N ASP A 296 -29.35 -1.47 -20.40
CA ASP A 296 -30.53 -1.96 -21.11
C ASP A 296 -31.03 -3.27 -20.51
N THR A 297 -30.13 -4.20 -20.19
CA THR A 297 -30.44 -5.45 -19.49
C THR A 297 -30.97 -5.18 -18.07
N LEU A 298 -30.36 -4.24 -17.34
CA LEU A 298 -30.82 -3.86 -16.00
C LEU A 298 -32.27 -3.38 -16.03
N LEU A 299 -32.60 -2.46 -16.93
CA LEU A 299 -33.93 -1.88 -17.00
C LEU A 299 -34.97 -2.88 -17.51
N ALA A 300 -34.60 -3.76 -18.45
CA ALA A 300 -35.46 -4.84 -18.90
C ALA A 300 -35.82 -5.80 -17.74
N ASP A 301 -34.83 -6.25 -16.97
CA ASP A 301 -35.05 -7.14 -15.83
C ASP A 301 -35.80 -6.45 -14.68
N MET A 302 -35.58 -5.15 -14.46
CA MET A 302 -36.36 -4.37 -13.50
C MET A 302 -37.83 -4.26 -13.91
N THR A 303 -38.13 -4.05 -15.19
CA THR A 303 -39.51 -4.01 -15.69
C THR A 303 -40.17 -5.39 -15.69
N ALA A 304 -39.42 -6.45 -15.98
CA ALA A 304 -39.94 -7.81 -15.98
C ALA A 304 -40.06 -8.43 -14.57
N GLY A 305 -39.52 -7.79 -13.53
CA GLY A 305 -39.46 -8.38 -12.19
C GLY A 305 -38.49 -9.56 -12.09
N HIS A 306 -37.48 -9.60 -12.96
CA HIS A 306 -36.51 -10.70 -13.08
C HIS A 306 -35.09 -10.27 -12.69
N CYS A 307 -34.98 -9.30 -11.79
CA CYS A 307 -33.70 -8.75 -11.36
C CYS A 307 -32.73 -9.83 -10.84
N ARG A 308 -31.44 -9.68 -11.16
CA ARG A 308 -30.38 -10.64 -10.83
C ARG A 308 -30.21 -10.91 -9.34
N VAL A 309 -30.47 -9.93 -8.47
CA VAL A 309 -30.51 -10.13 -7.01
C VAL A 309 -31.97 -10.18 -6.55
N ARG A 310 -32.44 -11.39 -6.22
CA ARG A 310 -33.80 -11.71 -5.76
C ARG A 310 -33.85 -13.05 -5.01
N SER A 311 -34.96 -13.38 -4.36
CA SER A 311 -35.10 -14.60 -3.57
C SER A 311 -34.64 -15.88 -4.29
N GLU A 312 -35.01 -16.08 -5.56
CA GLU A 312 -34.69 -17.30 -6.32
C GLU A 312 -33.19 -17.48 -6.60
N THR A 313 -32.43 -16.39 -6.53
CA THR A 313 -30.98 -16.39 -6.83
C THR A 313 -30.11 -16.47 -5.58
N MET A 314 -30.70 -16.36 -4.38
CA MET A 314 -29.93 -16.24 -3.14
C MET A 314 -29.09 -17.46 -2.81
N THR A 315 -29.57 -18.67 -3.09
CA THR A 315 -28.79 -19.89 -2.85
C THR A 315 -27.50 -19.88 -3.68
N ALA A 316 -27.60 -19.54 -4.96
CA ALA A 316 -26.43 -19.46 -5.84
C ALA A 316 -25.49 -18.33 -5.43
N LEU A 317 -26.03 -17.14 -5.10
CA LEU A 317 -25.22 -16.02 -4.61
C LEU A 317 -24.48 -16.38 -3.31
N THR A 318 -25.17 -17.03 -2.37
CA THR A 318 -24.60 -17.50 -1.11
C THR A 318 -23.42 -18.44 -1.38
N GLN A 319 -23.60 -19.41 -2.28
CA GLN A 319 -22.54 -20.35 -2.65
C GLN A 319 -21.31 -19.64 -3.23
N GLU A 320 -21.50 -18.70 -4.15
CA GLU A 320 -20.38 -17.93 -4.72
C GLU A 320 -19.67 -17.07 -3.67
N LEU A 321 -20.43 -16.35 -2.83
CA LEU A 321 -19.85 -15.55 -1.75
C LEU A 321 -19.06 -16.40 -0.75
N TRP A 322 -19.56 -17.57 -0.38
CA TRP A 322 -18.82 -18.50 0.49
C TRP A 322 -17.60 -19.11 -0.20
N ALA A 323 -17.68 -19.41 -1.49
CA ALA A 323 -16.54 -19.94 -2.24
C ALA A 323 -15.39 -18.93 -2.40
N MET A 324 -15.70 -17.62 -2.30
CA MET A 324 -14.71 -16.58 -2.57
C MET A 324 -14.35 -15.71 -1.37
N ALA A 325 -15.21 -15.58 -0.38
CA ALA A 325 -15.04 -14.60 0.69
C ALA A 325 -15.51 -15.12 2.05
N ASN A 326 -15.44 -16.44 2.25
CA ASN A 326 -15.72 -17.06 3.54
C ASN A 326 -14.82 -16.42 4.63
N PRO A 327 -15.40 -15.77 5.65
CA PRO A 327 -14.63 -15.09 6.68
C PRO A 327 -13.72 -16.01 7.47
N PHE A 328 -14.20 -17.21 7.85
CA PHE A 328 -13.42 -18.18 8.62
C PHE A 328 -12.28 -18.78 7.80
N GLU A 329 -12.54 -19.11 6.53
CA GLU A 329 -11.50 -19.66 5.66
C GLU A 329 -10.42 -18.61 5.36
N SER A 330 -10.82 -17.37 5.10
CA SER A 330 -9.90 -16.26 4.82
C SER A 330 -9.03 -15.95 6.04
N ALA A 331 -9.61 -15.89 7.24
CA ALA A 331 -8.88 -15.74 8.49
C ALA A 331 -7.93 -16.92 8.75
N ALA A 332 -8.39 -18.16 8.54
CA ALA A 332 -7.55 -19.34 8.69
C ALA A 332 -6.39 -19.36 7.69
N ARG A 333 -6.61 -18.94 6.45
CA ARG A 333 -5.58 -18.81 5.41
C ARG A 333 -4.55 -17.75 5.81
N PHE A 334 -4.99 -16.58 6.28
CA PHE A 334 -4.14 -15.52 6.82
C PHE A 334 -3.24 -16.03 7.96
N VAL A 335 -3.82 -16.67 8.98
CA VAL A 335 -3.10 -17.23 10.14
C VAL A 335 -2.13 -18.34 9.73
N ARG A 336 -2.52 -19.19 8.78
CA ARG A 336 -1.68 -20.27 8.26
C ARG A 336 -0.39 -19.73 7.65
N GLN A 337 -0.44 -18.66 6.87
CA GLN A 337 0.78 -18.07 6.28
C GLN A 337 1.72 -17.54 7.37
N ALA A 338 1.18 -16.86 8.38
CA ALA A 338 1.96 -16.39 9.52
C ALA A 338 2.67 -17.55 10.26
N ARG A 339 1.97 -18.68 10.49
CA ARG A 339 2.54 -19.89 11.12
C ARG A 339 3.63 -20.55 10.29
N LEU A 340 3.41 -20.69 8.99
CA LEU A 340 4.41 -21.23 8.08
C LEU A 340 5.68 -20.37 8.10
N ALA A 341 5.53 -19.05 8.11
CA ALA A 341 6.66 -18.12 8.18
C ALA A 341 7.40 -18.14 9.53
N LEU A 342 6.73 -18.47 10.64
CA LEU A 342 7.40 -18.69 11.94
C LEU A 342 8.29 -19.94 11.93
N SER A 343 7.87 -20.97 11.21
CA SER A 343 8.60 -22.25 11.12
C SER A 343 9.72 -22.22 10.08
N ALA A 344 9.70 -21.25 9.16
CA ALA A 344 10.69 -21.11 8.12
C ALA A 344 12.00 -20.47 8.65
N PRO A 345 13.17 -20.88 8.13
CA PRO A 345 14.43 -20.23 8.48
C PRO A 345 14.39 -18.74 8.11
N PRO A 346 15.00 -17.84 8.91
CA PRO A 346 15.13 -16.43 8.55
C PRO A 346 15.94 -16.29 7.25
N PRO A 347 15.60 -15.30 6.40
CA PRO A 347 16.53 -14.90 5.36
C PRO A 347 17.86 -14.47 6.00
N PRO A 348 19.00 -14.67 5.31
CA PRO A 348 20.30 -14.30 5.85
C PRO A 348 20.43 -12.77 5.98
N VAL A 349 21.08 -12.33 7.05
CA VAL A 349 21.42 -10.91 7.25
C VAL A 349 22.56 -10.54 6.30
N GLN A 350 22.37 -9.51 5.48
CA GLN A 350 23.34 -9.08 4.45
C GLN A 350 24.51 -8.24 4.98
N GLY A 351 24.58 -8.02 6.29
CA GLY A 351 25.55 -7.15 6.95
C GLY A 351 24.88 -6.11 7.85
N PRO A 352 25.64 -5.13 8.38
CA PRO A 352 25.06 -4.02 9.12
C PRO A 352 24.18 -3.17 8.20
N LEU A 353 23.07 -2.67 8.75
CA LEU A 353 22.23 -1.67 8.08
C LEU A 353 23.04 -0.38 7.91
N CYS A 354 23.13 0.13 6.68
CA CYS A 354 23.68 1.42 6.34
C CYS A 354 22.57 2.34 5.84
N LEU A 355 22.21 3.38 6.60
CA LEU A 355 21.16 4.34 6.21
C LEU A 355 21.80 5.65 5.75
N VAL A 356 21.62 5.94 4.46
CA VAL A 356 22.04 7.20 3.83
C VAL A 356 20.97 8.28 4.04
N HIS A 357 21.38 9.34 4.73
CA HIS A 357 20.51 10.48 5.04
C HIS A 357 20.54 11.53 3.93
N GLY A 358 19.36 11.93 3.48
CA GLY A 358 19.16 13.02 2.52
C GLY A 358 18.64 14.30 3.17
N GLN A 359 17.98 15.15 2.37
CA GLN A 359 17.44 16.44 2.78
C GLN A 359 16.23 16.29 3.69
N ASN A 360 15.39 15.28 3.47
CA ASN A 360 14.12 15.08 4.17
C ASN A 360 14.18 13.97 5.22
N SER A 361 15.40 13.60 5.64
CA SER A 361 15.59 12.67 6.75
C SER A 361 14.95 13.19 8.03
N VAL A 362 14.37 12.28 8.81
CA VAL A 362 13.87 12.57 10.17
C VAL A 362 14.71 11.87 11.23
N MET A 363 14.83 12.51 12.40
CA MET A 363 15.66 12.06 13.52
C MET A 363 15.31 10.63 13.97
N ALA A 364 14.03 10.25 13.87
CA ALA A 364 13.57 8.93 14.26
C ALA A 364 14.28 7.81 13.48
N TYR A 365 14.53 7.99 12.18
CA TYR A 365 15.20 6.99 11.34
C TYR A 365 16.68 6.85 11.69
N HIS A 366 17.34 7.98 11.98
CA HIS A 366 18.72 8.02 12.47
C HIS A 366 18.83 7.24 13.78
N LYS A 367 18.01 7.56 14.79
CA LYS A 367 17.99 6.87 16.08
C LYS A 367 17.69 5.37 15.96
N ALA A 368 16.74 5.01 15.11
CA ALA A 368 16.40 3.60 14.86
C ALA A 368 17.57 2.83 14.24
N THR A 369 18.28 3.44 13.28
CA THR A 369 19.48 2.85 12.67
C THR A 369 20.59 2.66 13.71
N MET A 370 20.80 3.67 14.55
CA MET A 370 21.77 3.61 15.64
C MET A 370 21.46 2.51 16.66
N ALA A 371 20.18 2.35 17.02
CA ALA A 371 19.73 1.29 17.94
C ALA A 371 20.00 -0.12 17.40
N LEU A 372 20.09 -0.29 16.07
CA LEU A 372 20.48 -1.53 15.41
C LEU A 372 21.99 -1.76 15.33
N ARG A 373 22.79 -0.85 15.93
CA ARG A 373 24.23 -0.77 15.67
C ARG A 373 24.52 -0.69 14.17
N GLY A 374 23.61 -0.07 13.42
CA GLY A 374 23.79 0.25 12.01
C GLY A 374 24.74 1.42 11.83
N ILE A 375 24.91 1.83 10.57
CA ILE A 375 25.76 2.93 10.13
C ILE A 375 24.83 4.01 9.63
N SER A 376 24.75 5.11 10.37
CA SER A 376 24.01 6.29 9.92
C SER A 376 24.96 7.22 9.18
N VAL A 377 24.67 7.46 7.90
CA VAL A 377 25.55 8.18 6.97
C VAL A 377 24.96 9.53 6.60
N ALA A 378 25.68 10.62 6.87
CA ALA A 378 25.39 11.92 6.29
C ALA A 378 26.11 12.10 4.96
N THR A 379 25.40 12.68 4.00
CA THR A 379 25.94 13.13 2.71
C THR A 379 26.07 14.63 2.69
N MET A 380 26.69 15.17 1.63
CA MET A 380 26.72 16.62 1.39
C MET A 380 25.32 17.25 1.19
N PHE A 381 24.26 16.44 1.06
CA PHE A 381 22.88 16.88 0.97
C PHE A 381 22.15 16.86 2.32
N THR A 382 22.74 16.26 3.35
CA THR A 382 22.14 16.19 4.68
C THR A 382 22.19 17.56 5.35
N ARG A 383 21.02 18.13 5.67
CA ARG A 383 20.92 19.43 6.38
C ARG A 383 20.97 19.29 7.90
N ALA A 384 20.69 18.10 8.40
CA ALA A 384 20.64 17.83 9.83
C ALA A 384 22.04 17.86 10.46
N GLY A 385 22.18 18.55 11.60
CA GLY A 385 23.40 18.57 12.42
C GLY A 385 23.46 17.45 13.46
N TRP A 386 23.06 16.23 13.11
CA TRP A 386 23.08 15.09 14.04
C TRP A 386 24.45 14.40 14.09
N ASN A 387 24.64 13.53 15.07
CA ASN A 387 25.86 12.76 15.29
C ASN A 387 25.87 11.48 14.41
N PHE A 388 26.20 11.64 13.12
CA PHE A 388 26.31 10.55 12.16
C PHE A 388 27.61 9.74 12.35
N ASN A 389 27.58 8.43 12.11
CA ASN A 389 28.78 7.60 12.24
C ASN A 389 29.75 7.76 11.07
N MET A 390 29.21 8.17 9.92
CA MET A 390 29.97 8.39 8.70
C MET A 390 29.45 9.64 8.02
N ARG A 391 30.37 10.43 7.44
CA ARG A 391 30.06 11.71 6.80
C ARG A 391 30.80 11.84 5.49
N PHE A 392 30.12 12.42 4.50
CA PHE A 392 30.68 12.82 3.22
C PHE A 392 30.57 14.35 3.14
N ASP A 393 31.63 15.05 3.54
CA ASP A 393 31.68 16.51 3.59
C ASP A 393 32.48 17.06 2.40
N VAL A 394 32.13 18.25 1.91
CA VAL A 394 32.92 18.95 0.87
C VAL A 394 33.95 19.85 1.54
N VAL A 395 35.23 19.62 1.27
CA VAL A 395 36.36 20.37 1.83
C VAL A 395 37.28 20.78 0.70
N ALA A 396 37.54 22.08 0.55
CA ALA A 396 38.38 22.62 -0.52
C ALA A 396 37.99 22.14 -1.94
N GLY A 397 36.70 21.91 -2.18
CA GLY A 397 36.19 21.45 -3.47
C GLY A 397 36.24 19.93 -3.69
N GLU A 398 36.60 19.14 -2.68
CA GLU A 398 36.68 17.69 -2.74
C GLU A 398 35.76 17.02 -1.71
N VAL A 399 35.23 15.83 -2.02
CA VAL A 399 34.47 15.04 -1.04
C VAL A 399 35.43 14.29 -0.13
N ARG A 400 35.43 14.62 1.15
CA ARG A 400 36.16 13.91 2.21
C ARG A 400 35.23 12.96 2.94
N VAL A 401 35.70 11.73 3.14
CA VAL A 401 34.94 10.67 3.81
C VAL A 401 35.48 10.48 5.21
N ARG A 402 34.63 10.70 6.21
CA ARG A 402 35.01 10.69 7.62
C ARG A 402 34.23 9.65 8.38
N LEU A 403 34.90 8.93 9.27
CA LEU A 403 34.33 7.91 10.15
C LEU A 403 34.48 8.31 11.60
N ALA A 404 33.41 8.19 12.38
CA ALA A 404 33.50 8.33 13.83
C ALA A 404 34.50 7.30 14.38
N THR A 405 35.33 7.69 15.35
CA THR A 405 36.38 6.83 15.93
C THR A 405 35.84 5.47 16.38
N ALA A 406 34.67 5.43 17.02
CA ALA A 406 34.01 4.19 17.43
C ALA A 406 33.66 3.25 16.26
N LEU A 407 33.28 3.82 15.11
CA LEU A 407 33.00 3.03 13.89
C LEU A 407 34.30 2.55 13.25
N ALA A 408 35.32 3.41 13.18
CA ALA A 408 36.64 3.06 12.68
C ALA A 408 37.28 1.92 13.48
N SER A 409 37.21 1.97 14.82
CA SER A 409 37.71 0.88 15.68
C SER A 409 36.96 -0.44 15.49
N ARG A 410 35.67 -0.38 15.15
CA ARG A 410 34.85 -1.58 14.94
C ARG A 410 35.19 -2.33 13.65
N PHE A 411 35.47 -1.61 12.57
CA PHE A 411 35.67 -2.20 11.24
C PHE A 411 37.12 -2.18 10.75
N MET A 412 37.99 -1.39 11.41
CA MET A 412 39.40 -1.21 11.08
C MET A 412 39.67 -0.94 9.59
N PRO A 413 38.95 -0.01 8.93
CA PRO A 413 39.26 0.31 7.54
C PRO A 413 40.60 1.07 7.45
N PRO A 414 41.23 1.14 6.26
CA PRO A 414 42.38 2.01 6.03
C PRO A 414 42.04 3.48 6.28
N LEU A 415 42.84 4.17 7.10
CA LEU A 415 42.64 5.57 7.47
C LEU A 415 43.87 6.39 7.07
N LEU A 416 43.67 7.65 6.70
CA LEU A 416 44.76 8.57 6.51
C LEU A 416 45.40 8.92 7.86
N PRO A 417 46.73 9.16 7.91
CA PRO A 417 47.39 9.63 9.12
C PRO A 417 46.88 11.03 9.48
N GLY A 418 46.57 11.24 10.77
CA GLY A 418 46.14 12.53 11.29
C GLY A 418 45.47 12.41 12.65
N ASP A 419 45.38 13.54 13.34
CA ASP A 419 44.64 13.63 14.61
C ASP A 419 43.12 13.58 14.36
N PRO A 420 42.33 13.03 15.30
CA PRO A 420 40.88 13.05 15.18
C PRO A 420 40.31 14.48 15.06
N ILE A 421 39.36 14.65 14.14
CA ILE A 421 38.66 15.91 13.91
C ILE A 421 37.34 15.89 14.69
N ARG A 422 37.15 16.84 15.60
CA ARG A 422 35.90 16.98 16.36
C ARG A 422 34.80 17.61 15.49
N ILE A 423 33.68 16.93 15.32
CA ILE A 423 32.47 17.47 14.67
C ILE A 423 31.25 17.13 15.54
N GLY A 424 30.61 18.14 16.11
CA GLY A 424 29.57 17.94 17.13
C GLY A 424 30.14 17.20 18.33
N ASP A 425 29.49 16.10 18.74
CA ASP A 425 29.91 15.32 19.90
C ASP A 425 30.81 14.12 19.58
N LEU A 426 31.24 13.99 18.32
CA LEU A 426 32.00 12.86 17.84
C LEU A 426 33.37 13.29 17.30
N ASP A 427 34.34 12.42 17.51
CA ASP A 427 35.67 12.52 16.90
C ASP A 427 35.69 11.68 15.63
N PHE A 428 36.26 12.23 14.57
CA PHE A 428 36.29 11.61 13.25
C PHE A 428 37.71 11.40 12.74
N LEU A 429 37.91 10.30 12.02
CA LEU A 429 39.12 9.99 11.27
C LEU A 429 38.79 9.99 9.78
N GLU A 430 39.76 10.36 8.94
CA GLU A 430 39.58 10.41 7.49
C GLU A 430 39.91 9.04 6.87
N LEU A 431 39.03 8.57 5.98
CA LEU A 431 39.16 7.29 5.29
C LEU A 431 40.19 7.40 4.17
N ASP A 432 41.10 6.43 4.06
CA ASP A 432 42.04 6.35 2.94
C ASP A 432 41.36 5.67 1.75
N LEU A 433 40.72 6.49 0.91
CA LEU A 433 40.00 6.04 -0.28
C LEU A 433 40.92 5.38 -1.31
N ALA A 434 42.18 5.81 -1.40
CA ALA A 434 43.15 5.22 -2.33
C ALA A 434 43.53 3.80 -1.89
N ALA A 435 43.77 3.59 -0.60
CA ALA A 435 44.00 2.26 -0.04
C ALA A 435 42.78 1.32 -0.17
N LEU A 436 41.57 1.89 -0.19
CA LEU A 436 40.33 1.15 -0.46
C LEU A 436 40.05 0.91 -1.95
N GLY A 437 40.87 1.46 -2.86
CA GLY A 437 40.65 1.37 -4.30
C GLY A 437 39.39 2.11 -4.78
N VAL A 438 38.92 3.10 -4.01
CA VAL A 438 37.74 3.90 -4.35
C VAL A 438 38.20 5.25 -4.93
N PRO A 439 37.86 5.59 -6.19
CA PRO A 439 38.28 6.85 -6.79
C PRO A 439 37.61 8.03 -6.10
N ALA A 440 38.28 9.20 -6.06
CA ALA A 440 37.68 10.41 -5.51
C ALA A 440 36.37 10.78 -6.22
N PHE A 441 35.38 11.26 -5.46
CA PHE A 441 34.13 11.74 -6.04
C PHE A 441 34.31 13.16 -6.59
N PRO A 442 34.08 13.38 -7.90
CA PRO A 442 34.13 14.73 -8.45
C PRO A 442 32.96 15.51 -7.88
N VAL A 443 33.20 16.63 -7.17
CA VAL A 443 32.13 17.49 -6.65
C VAL A 443 31.48 18.20 -7.84
N PRO A 444 30.28 17.78 -8.30
CA PRO A 444 29.62 18.49 -9.39
C PRO A 444 28.95 19.73 -8.81
N ALA A 445 28.43 20.60 -9.69
CA ALA A 445 27.51 21.64 -9.25
C ALA A 445 26.33 20.96 -8.50
N VAL A 446 26.04 21.42 -7.28
CA VAL A 446 24.96 20.90 -6.41
C VAL A 446 23.59 20.91 -7.11
N GLN A 447 23.45 21.71 -8.17
CA GLN A 447 22.26 21.82 -9.01
C GLN A 447 22.08 20.67 -10.02
N ASP A 448 23.06 19.79 -10.22
CA ASP A 448 22.92 18.64 -11.12
C ASP A 448 21.92 17.62 -10.53
N PRO A 449 20.77 17.39 -11.20
CA PRO A 449 19.75 16.44 -10.73
C PRO A 449 20.28 15.01 -10.55
N GLY A 450 21.31 14.61 -11.30
CA GLY A 450 21.94 13.30 -11.20
C GLY A 450 22.96 13.17 -10.07
N CYS A 451 23.39 14.29 -9.47
CA CYS A 451 24.44 14.27 -8.45
C CYS A 451 24.04 13.47 -7.22
N HIS A 452 22.79 13.62 -6.75
CA HIS A 452 22.32 12.88 -5.57
C HIS A 452 22.41 11.37 -5.78
N ALA A 453 22.02 10.90 -6.96
CA ALA A 453 22.00 9.50 -7.29
C ALA A 453 23.43 8.92 -7.41
N ARG A 454 24.35 9.66 -8.05
CA ARG A 454 25.78 9.31 -8.07
C ARG A 454 26.42 9.33 -6.68
N MET A 455 25.99 10.25 -5.80
CA MET A 455 26.47 10.31 -4.42
C MET A 455 26.04 9.07 -3.64
N VAL A 456 24.80 8.62 -3.76
CA VAL A 456 24.36 7.39 -3.05
C VAL A 456 25.12 6.16 -3.56
N ASP A 457 25.36 6.06 -4.87
CA ASP A 457 26.21 5.01 -5.46
C ASP A 457 27.66 5.07 -4.98
N TYR A 458 28.23 6.29 -4.88
CA TYR A 458 29.54 6.50 -4.28
C TYR A 458 29.59 6.08 -2.81
N VAL A 459 28.56 6.40 -2.04
CA VAL A 459 28.41 5.97 -0.64
C VAL A 459 28.37 4.44 -0.55
N ASP A 460 27.59 3.75 -1.39
CA ASP A 460 27.53 2.28 -1.39
C ASP A 460 28.91 1.66 -1.66
N ARG A 461 29.67 2.17 -2.64
CA ARG A 461 31.05 1.73 -2.89
C ARG A 461 31.96 1.95 -1.68
N CYS A 462 32.00 3.15 -1.13
CA CYS A 462 32.83 3.48 0.03
C CYS A 462 32.49 2.59 1.22
N CYS A 463 31.21 2.42 1.53
CA CYS A 463 30.78 1.61 2.66
C CYS A 463 31.07 0.12 2.45
N ARG A 464 30.90 -0.42 1.24
CA ARG A 464 31.25 -1.81 0.94
C ARG A 464 32.75 -2.07 1.03
N ALA A 465 33.56 -1.15 0.51
CA ALA A 465 35.01 -1.25 0.59
C ALA A 465 35.50 -1.18 2.06
N ALA A 466 34.91 -0.29 2.86
CA ALA A 466 35.31 -0.08 4.25
C ALA A 466 34.78 -1.15 5.22
N PHE A 467 33.57 -1.69 4.99
CA PHE A 467 32.85 -2.51 5.98
C PHE A 467 32.48 -3.91 5.49
N GLY A 468 32.80 -4.26 4.25
CA GLY A 468 32.37 -5.51 3.62
C GLY A 468 30.90 -5.50 3.19
N PRO A 469 30.22 -6.66 3.18
CA PRO A 469 28.79 -6.72 2.86
C PRO A 469 27.95 -5.82 3.78
N ILE A 470 27.13 -4.95 3.19
CA ILE A 470 26.19 -4.07 3.89
C ILE A 470 24.81 -4.11 3.27
N ASP A 471 23.81 -3.83 4.10
CA ASP A 471 22.42 -3.60 3.71
C ASP A 471 22.16 -2.09 3.64
N LEU A 472 22.25 -1.52 2.43
CA LEU A 472 22.18 -0.08 2.21
C LEU A 472 20.75 0.37 1.92
N LEU A 473 20.27 1.35 2.68
CA LEU A 473 19.03 2.09 2.45
C LEU A 473 19.32 3.58 2.25
N ALA A 474 18.48 4.26 1.46
CA ALA A 474 18.50 5.72 1.34
C ALA A 474 17.17 6.32 1.81
N SER A 475 17.23 7.34 2.66
CA SER A 475 16.04 7.98 3.23
C SER A 475 15.22 8.81 2.25
N ASP A 476 15.85 9.37 1.22
CA ASP A 476 15.19 10.15 0.16
C ASP A 476 14.93 9.24 -1.06
N THR A 477 13.68 9.14 -1.50
CA THR A 477 13.17 7.91 -2.14
C THR A 477 13.00 7.90 -3.66
N LEU A 478 13.23 8.99 -4.41
CA LEU A 478 12.91 8.98 -5.85
C LEU A 478 14.12 9.12 -6.79
N PRO A 479 14.82 10.28 -6.91
CA PRO A 479 15.91 10.38 -7.88
C PRO A 479 17.16 9.57 -7.49
N ALA A 480 17.39 9.45 -6.18
CA ALA A 480 18.57 8.80 -5.60
C ALA A 480 18.72 7.32 -5.94
N ARG A 481 17.59 6.61 -5.92
CA ARG A 481 17.55 5.14 -5.90
C ARG A 481 17.65 4.56 -7.31
N GLN A 482 17.25 5.31 -8.34
CA GLN A 482 17.35 4.87 -9.74
C GLN A 482 18.80 4.66 -10.17
N ALA A 483 19.74 5.55 -9.81
CA ALA A 483 21.13 5.41 -10.25
C ALA A 483 21.88 4.26 -9.57
N LEU A 484 21.54 3.91 -8.32
CA LEU A 484 22.14 2.76 -7.62
C LEU A 484 22.02 1.45 -8.41
N ARG A 485 21.02 1.33 -9.30
CA ARG A 485 20.77 0.09 -10.03
C ARG A 485 21.23 0.06 -11.45
N THR A 486 21.21 1.18 -12.17
CA THR A 486 21.87 1.24 -13.47
C THR A 486 23.33 0.81 -13.34
N VAL A 487 23.97 1.15 -12.23
CA VAL A 487 25.34 0.71 -11.91
C VAL A 487 25.40 -0.79 -11.58
N ARG A 488 24.51 -1.30 -10.70
CA ARG A 488 24.50 -2.73 -10.32
C ARG A 488 24.09 -3.70 -11.44
N ALA A 489 23.33 -3.25 -12.43
CA ALA A 489 22.98 -4.07 -13.60
C ALA A 489 24.08 -4.05 -14.68
N ALA A 490 25.00 -3.08 -14.62
CA ALA A 490 26.11 -2.91 -15.55
C ALA A 490 27.44 -3.49 -15.05
N ALA A 491 27.53 -3.81 -13.76
CA ALA A 491 28.64 -4.50 -13.11
C ALA A 491 28.28 -5.97 -12.87
#